data_AF-A0ABD0MM70-F1
#
_entry.id   AF-A0ABD0MM70-F1
#
_cell.length_a   1.000
_cell.length_b   1.000
_cell.length_c   1.000
_cell.angle_alpha   90.00
_cell.angle_beta   90.00
_cell.angle_gamma   90.00
#
_symmetry.space_group_name_H-M   'P 1'
#
loop_
_entity.id
_entity.type
_entity.pdbx_description
1 polymer ?
#
loop_
_entity_poly.entity_id
_entity_poly.type
_entity_poly.pdbx_seq_one_letter_code
_entity_poly.pdbx_strand_id
1 'polypeptide(L)'
;DPTVAARISGCLADISEWMKEHHLQLNLAKTELLIFPATPTLQHHLTINLGTLTTTPSSSARNLGVIFDDQLTFKDHIAKTAQSCRFALQNIRKIRPFLTEQATQLLVQALVISRLDYCNALLAGLPSCTIKPLQMIQNAAARLVFNEPKRAHVTPLFITLHWLPIEARIKFKTLMLAYRTTTGSAPAYLHSLLPIYTPSRTLRSA
;
A
#
# COMPACT_ATOMS: atom_id res chain seq x y z
N ASP A 1 20.33 18.17 12.77
CA ASP A 1 21.57 17.59 13.28
C ASP A 1 22.54 17.18 12.18
N PRO A 2 23.72 17.81 12.10
CA PRO A 2 24.77 17.43 11.15
C PRO A 2 25.29 16.01 11.38
N THR A 3 25.14 15.49 12.60
CA THR A 3 25.56 14.12 12.99
C THR A 3 24.75 13.04 12.26
N VAL A 4 23.46 13.26 12.03
CA VAL A 4 22.59 12.29 11.34
C VAL A 4 22.93 12.23 9.86
N ALA A 5 23.06 13.39 9.21
CA ALA A 5 23.47 13.46 7.81
C ALA A 5 24.85 12.84 7.57
N ALA A 6 25.81 13.09 8.46
CA ALA A 6 27.15 12.50 8.37
C ALA A 6 27.14 10.98 8.55
N ARG A 7 26.37 10.45 9.53
CA ARG A 7 26.22 9.01 9.74
C ARG A 7 25.58 8.30 8.55
N ILE A 8 24.53 8.87 7.98
CA ILE A 8 23.87 8.29 6.79
C ILE A 8 24.83 8.33 5.59
N SER A 9 25.53 9.45 5.38
CA SER A 9 26.51 9.58 4.31
C SER A 9 27.65 8.56 4.43
N GLY A 10 28.18 8.34 5.64
CA GLY A 10 29.19 7.32 5.92
C GLY A 10 28.69 5.90 5.61
N CYS A 11 27.51 5.53 6.13
CA CYS A 11 26.90 4.23 5.87
C CYS A 11 26.69 3.96 4.35
N LEU A 12 26.24 4.98 3.60
CA LEU A 12 26.08 4.84 2.15
C LEU A 12 27.42 4.75 1.41
N ALA A 13 28.49 5.37 1.94
CA ALA A 13 29.84 5.20 1.42
C ALA A 13 30.32 3.75 1.62
N ASP A 14 30.12 3.19 2.82
CA ASP A 14 30.46 1.79 3.13
C ASP A 14 29.70 0.81 2.21
N ILE A 15 28.40 1.04 2.00
CA ILE A 15 27.59 0.24 1.06
C ILE A 15 28.10 0.38 -0.37
N SER A 16 28.47 1.59 -0.79
CA SER A 16 29.00 1.85 -2.13
C SER A 16 30.34 1.16 -2.36
N GLU A 17 31.22 1.14 -1.35
CA GLU A 17 32.49 0.42 -1.37
C GLU A 17 32.26 -1.10 -1.45
N TRP A 18 31.43 -1.65 -0.56
CA TRP A 18 31.05 -3.06 -0.60
C TRP A 18 30.46 -3.48 -1.95
N MET A 19 29.56 -2.67 -2.52
CA MET A 19 29.00 -2.93 -3.86
C MET A 19 30.10 -2.97 -4.92
N LYS A 20 31.08 -2.05 -4.89
CA LYS A 20 32.21 -2.04 -5.85
C LYS A 20 33.09 -3.27 -5.71
N GLU A 21 33.40 -3.69 -4.49
CA GLU A 21 34.14 -4.94 -4.22
C GLU A 21 33.43 -6.16 -4.80
N HIS A 22 32.09 -6.12 -4.85
CA HIS A 22 31.24 -7.15 -5.46
C HIS A 22 30.83 -6.86 -6.91
N HIS A 23 31.53 -5.97 -7.63
CA HIS A 23 31.28 -5.63 -9.03
C HIS A 23 29.88 -5.06 -9.32
N LEU A 24 29.27 -4.39 -8.35
CA LEU A 24 28.00 -3.68 -8.45
C LEU A 24 28.24 -2.16 -8.38
N GLN A 25 27.34 -1.38 -8.99
CA GLN A 25 27.37 0.08 -8.94
C GLN A 25 26.06 0.62 -8.35
N LEU A 26 26.19 1.46 -7.31
CA LEU A 26 25.06 2.19 -6.76
C LEU A 26 24.56 3.24 -7.77
N ASN A 27 23.30 3.14 -8.18
CA ASN A 27 22.69 4.09 -9.11
C ASN A 27 22.17 5.33 -8.35
N LEU A 28 23.05 6.33 -8.22
CA LEU A 28 22.72 7.59 -7.55
C LEU A 28 21.55 8.34 -8.20
N ALA A 29 21.37 8.22 -9.52
CA ALA A 29 20.28 8.88 -10.24
C ALA A 29 18.88 8.30 -9.91
N LYS A 30 18.82 7.04 -9.42
CA LYS A 30 17.58 6.40 -8.96
C LYS A 30 17.41 6.42 -7.44
N THR A 31 18.38 6.96 -6.71
CA THR A 31 18.36 6.96 -5.25
C THR A 31 17.62 8.20 -4.76
N GLU A 32 16.53 7.98 -4.04
CA GLU A 32 15.69 9.05 -3.48
C GLU A 32 15.75 9.00 -1.95
N LEU A 33 15.79 10.17 -1.31
CA LEU A 33 15.69 10.30 0.15
C LEU A 33 14.24 10.63 0.52
N LEU A 34 13.59 9.77 1.29
CA LEU A 34 12.26 10.04 1.85
C LEU A 34 12.36 10.06 3.38
N ILE A 35 11.85 11.12 4.00
CA ILE A 35 11.90 11.31 5.45
C ILE A 35 10.48 11.24 5.99
N PHE A 36 10.28 10.42 7.03
CA PHE A 36 9.03 10.33 7.76
C PHE A 36 9.18 11.05 9.11
N PRO A 37 8.70 12.31 9.24
CA PRO A 37 8.81 13.04 10.49
C PRO A 37 7.78 12.50 11.49
N ALA A 38 8.17 12.40 12.77
CA ALA A 38 7.21 12.08 13.84
C ALA A 38 6.15 13.18 14.00
N THR A 39 6.52 14.43 13.70
CA THR A 39 5.64 15.61 13.68
C THR A 39 5.60 16.22 12.28
N PRO A 40 4.44 16.21 11.59
CA PRO A 40 4.27 16.72 10.22
C PRO A 40 4.74 18.15 9.99
N THR A 41 4.77 18.97 11.03
CA THR A 41 5.13 20.39 10.98
C THR A 41 6.65 20.62 10.91
N LEU A 42 7.46 19.60 11.19
CA LEU A 42 8.91 19.74 11.25
C LEU A 42 9.53 19.37 9.90
N GLN A 43 9.77 20.40 9.08
CA GLN A 43 10.52 20.24 7.83
C GLN A 43 11.99 19.95 8.15
N HIS A 44 12.41 18.73 7.87
CA HIS A 44 13.80 18.34 8.01
C HIS A 44 14.52 18.63 6.71
N HIS A 45 15.22 19.76 6.64
CA HIS A 45 16.19 20.03 5.58
C HIS A 45 17.45 19.21 5.87
N LEU A 46 17.44 17.95 5.45
CA LEU A 46 18.58 17.04 5.56
C LEU A 46 19.15 16.78 4.17
N THR A 47 20.35 17.32 3.94
CA THR A 47 21.10 17.08 2.70
C THR A 47 22.12 16.00 2.94
N ILE A 48 22.14 14.99 2.08
CA ILE A 48 23.10 13.88 2.12
C ILE A 48 24.03 14.03 0.93
N ASN A 49 25.33 13.98 1.18
CA ASN A 49 26.35 14.05 0.13
C ASN A 49 26.81 12.64 -0.20
N LEU A 50 26.54 12.21 -1.43
CA LEU A 50 26.87 10.88 -1.96
C LEU A 50 27.88 11.04 -3.10
N GLY A 51 29.17 11.14 -2.75
CA GLY A 51 30.23 11.41 -3.72
C GLY A 51 30.02 12.77 -4.40
N THR A 52 29.68 12.77 -5.70
CA THR A 52 29.43 13.99 -6.48
C THR A 52 27.97 14.45 -6.48
N LEU A 53 27.04 13.66 -5.94
CA LEU A 53 25.62 13.98 -5.94
C LEU A 53 25.13 14.37 -4.55
N THR A 54 24.39 15.47 -4.46
CA THR A 54 23.70 15.89 -3.23
C THR A 54 22.22 15.51 -3.34
N THR A 55 21.76 14.59 -2.51
CA THR A 55 20.34 14.21 -2.47
C THR A 55 19.61 15.02 -1.43
N THR A 56 18.54 15.69 -1.84
CA THR A 56 17.58 16.36 -0.96
C THR A 56 16.36 15.47 -0.70
N PRO A 57 15.61 15.70 0.39
CA PRO A 57 14.41 14.93 0.67
C PRO A 57 13.35 15.14 -0.42
N SER A 58 12.80 14.06 -0.94
CA SER A 58 11.63 14.05 -1.81
C SER A 58 10.35 14.03 -0.96
N SER A 59 9.28 14.64 -1.48
CA SER A 59 7.94 14.57 -0.86
C SER A 59 7.24 13.24 -1.09
N SER A 60 7.69 12.46 -2.08
CA SER A 60 7.19 11.12 -2.33
C SER A 60 8.22 10.23 -2.98
N ALA A 61 8.14 8.92 -2.72
CA ALA A 61 9.00 7.91 -3.36
C ALA A 61 8.19 6.65 -3.67
N ARG A 62 8.57 5.95 -4.75
CA ARG A 62 7.94 4.68 -5.11
C ARG A 62 8.79 3.51 -4.63
N ASN A 63 8.21 2.64 -3.81
CA ASN A 63 8.82 1.37 -3.40
C ASN A 63 7.90 0.20 -3.74
N LEU A 64 8.42 -0.78 -4.48
CA LEU A 64 7.69 -1.97 -4.94
C LEU A 64 6.28 -1.65 -5.49
N GLY A 65 6.12 -0.57 -6.27
CA GLY A 65 4.83 -0.19 -6.86
C GLY A 65 3.89 0.62 -5.96
N VAL A 66 4.18 0.75 -4.67
CA VAL A 66 3.47 1.65 -3.74
C VAL A 66 4.15 3.02 -3.72
N ILE A 67 3.35 4.09 -3.68
CA ILE A 67 3.85 5.47 -3.57
C ILE A 67 3.69 5.90 -2.11
N PHE A 68 4.80 6.20 -1.47
CA PHE A 68 4.83 6.73 -0.10
C PHE A 68 5.01 8.24 -0.19
N ASP A 69 4.14 9.00 0.45
CA ASP A 69 4.37 10.41 0.75
C ASP A 69 5.07 10.56 2.11
N ASP A 70 5.76 11.67 2.29
CA ASP A 70 6.49 12.04 3.51
C ASP A 70 5.58 12.06 4.77
N GLN A 71 4.27 12.21 4.60
CA GLN A 71 3.27 12.21 5.67
C GLN A 71 2.49 10.89 5.82
N LEU A 72 2.85 9.83 5.07
CA LEU A 72 2.18 8.52 5.07
C LEU A 72 0.65 8.61 4.88
N THR A 73 0.17 9.59 4.13
CA THR A 73 -1.26 9.76 3.83
C THR A 73 -1.76 8.84 2.70
N PHE A 74 -0.84 8.34 1.87
CA PHE A 74 -1.06 7.51 0.68
C PHE A 74 -2.04 8.09 -0.34
N LYS A 75 -2.29 9.41 -0.31
CA LYS A 75 -3.27 10.06 -1.20
C LYS A 75 -2.92 9.87 -2.67
N ASP A 76 -1.65 10.07 -3.03
CA ASP A 76 -1.18 9.92 -4.41
C ASP A 76 -1.22 8.47 -4.87
N HIS A 77 -0.87 7.53 -3.98
CA HIS A 77 -1.00 6.10 -4.26
C HIS A 77 -2.46 5.73 -4.53
N ILE A 78 -3.38 6.12 -3.64
CA ILE A 78 -4.80 5.84 -3.79
C ILE A 78 -5.36 6.49 -5.05
N ALA A 79 -4.99 7.74 -5.35
CA ALA A 79 -5.43 8.45 -6.54
C ALA A 79 -4.98 7.71 -7.82
N LYS A 80 -3.71 7.28 -7.88
CA LYS A 80 -3.16 6.53 -9.00
C LYS A 80 -3.81 5.15 -9.15
N THR A 81 -3.95 4.40 -8.06
CA THR A 81 -4.63 3.10 -8.05
C THR A 81 -6.08 3.27 -8.51
N ALA A 82 -6.76 4.31 -8.03
CA ALA A 82 -8.12 4.63 -8.42
C ALA A 82 -8.24 4.97 -9.91
N GLN A 83 -7.33 5.77 -10.44
CA GLN A 83 -7.28 6.11 -11.87
C GLN A 83 -7.08 4.86 -12.74
N SER A 84 -6.13 4.00 -12.38
CA SER A 84 -5.88 2.74 -13.10
C SER A 84 -7.11 1.82 -13.10
N CYS A 85 -7.77 1.68 -11.95
CA CYS A 85 -8.98 0.87 -11.85
C CYS A 85 -10.15 1.47 -12.65
N ARG A 86 -10.32 2.80 -12.64
CA ARG A 86 -11.34 3.47 -13.45
C ARG A 86 -11.09 3.25 -14.94
N PHE A 87 -9.85 3.33 -15.39
CA PHE A 87 -9.49 3.02 -16.78
C PHE A 87 -9.86 1.59 -17.15
N ALA A 88 -9.52 0.61 -16.30
CA ALA A 88 -9.90 -0.80 -16.53
C ALA A 88 -11.43 -0.96 -16.58
N LEU A 89 -12.18 -0.39 -15.63
CA LEU A 89 -13.64 -0.44 -15.61
C LEU A 89 -14.27 0.17 -16.86
N GLN A 90 -13.74 1.30 -17.36
CA GLN A 90 -14.24 1.91 -18.59
C GLN A 90 -14.03 1.00 -19.81
N ASN A 91 -12.88 0.34 -19.91
CA ASN A 91 -12.63 -0.59 -21.01
C ASN A 91 -13.52 -1.83 -20.94
N ILE A 92 -13.71 -2.41 -19.75
CA ILE A 92 -14.64 -3.53 -19.54
C ILE A 92 -16.07 -3.09 -19.88
N ARG A 93 -16.47 -1.88 -19.49
CA ARG A 93 -17.82 -1.34 -19.78
C ARG A 93 -18.12 -1.25 -21.27
N LYS A 94 -17.12 -0.90 -22.11
CA LYS A 94 -17.29 -0.85 -23.57
C LYS A 94 -17.61 -2.21 -24.17
N ILE A 95 -17.00 -3.28 -23.65
CA ILE A 95 -17.19 -4.65 -24.15
C ILE A 95 -18.27 -5.43 -23.38
N ARG A 96 -18.83 -4.85 -22.30
CA ARG A 96 -19.84 -5.48 -21.45
C ARG A 96 -21.02 -6.12 -22.20
N PRO A 97 -21.56 -5.54 -23.30
CA PRO A 97 -22.66 -6.16 -24.06
C PRO A 97 -22.32 -7.53 -24.68
N PHE A 98 -21.03 -7.81 -24.86
CA PHE A 98 -20.54 -9.04 -25.48
C PHE A 98 -20.01 -10.06 -24.46
N LEU A 99 -20.15 -9.78 -23.16
CA LEU A 99 -19.63 -10.61 -22.08
C LEU A 99 -20.76 -11.21 -21.26
N THR A 100 -20.56 -12.46 -20.85
CA THR A 100 -21.36 -13.07 -19.78
C THR A 100 -21.06 -12.39 -18.44
N GLU A 101 -21.94 -12.57 -17.47
CA GLU A 101 -21.72 -12.09 -16.10
C GLU A 101 -20.43 -12.70 -15.50
N GLN A 102 -20.23 -14.00 -15.67
CA GLN A 102 -19.07 -14.73 -15.14
C GLN A 102 -17.77 -14.23 -15.77
N ALA A 103 -17.74 -14.02 -17.10
CA ALA A 103 -16.57 -13.46 -17.78
C ALA A 103 -16.29 -12.03 -17.30
N THR A 104 -17.34 -11.21 -17.11
CA THR A 104 -17.20 -9.86 -16.57
C THR A 104 -16.65 -9.87 -15.14
N GLN A 105 -17.16 -10.76 -14.29
CA GLN A 105 -16.66 -10.96 -12.93
C GLN A 105 -15.17 -11.33 -12.92
N LEU A 106 -14.76 -12.25 -13.79
CA LEU A 106 -13.35 -12.66 -13.91
C LEU A 106 -12.46 -11.48 -14.32
N LEU A 107 -12.87 -10.70 -15.33
CA LEU A 107 -12.12 -9.51 -15.78
C LEU A 107 -12.03 -8.45 -14.68
N VAL A 108 -13.12 -8.20 -13.97
CA VAL A 108 -13.15 -7.25 -12.86
C VAL A 108 -12.26 -7.72 -11.71
N GLN A 109 -12.29 -9.02 -11.37
CA GLN A 109 -11.42 -9.59 -10.35
C GLN A 109 -9.94 -9.43 -10.73
N ALA A 110 -9.58 -9.80 -11.96
CA ALA A 110 -8.21 -9.79 -12.45
C ALA A 110 -7.66 -8.37 -12.67
N LEU A 111 -8.48 -7.42 -13.09
CA LEU A 111 -8.01 -6.07 -13.46
C LEU A 111 -8.33 -4.99 -12.42
N VAL A 112 -9.32 -5.17 -11.57
CA VAL A 112 -9.73 -4.15 -10.59
C VAL A 112 -9.46 -4.65 -9.18
N ILE A 113 -10.06 -5.77 -8.78
CA ILE A 113 -9.95 -6.26 -7.40
C ILE A 113 -8.51 -6.60 -7.04
N SER A 114 -7.74 -7.23 -7.94
CA SER A 114 -6.31 -7.50 -7.75
C SER A 114 -5.49 -6.24 -7.42
N ARG A 115 -5.81 -5.10 -8.04
CA ARG A 115 -5.15 -3.80 -7.78
C ARG A 115 -5.60 -3.19 -6.46
N LEU A 116 -6.88 -3.37 -6.09
CA LEU A 116 -7.40 -2.91 -4.80
C LEU A 116 -6.86 -3.74 -3.62
N ASP A 117 -6.53 -5.02 -3.86
CA ASP A 117 -5.99 -5.91 -2.84
C ASP A 117 -4.46 -5.83 -2.71
N TYR A 118 -3.77 -5.28 -3.72
CA TYR A 118 -2.32 -5.12 -3.71
C TYR A 118 -1.88 -4.15 -2.59
N CYS A 119 -1.09 -4.65 -1.64
CA CYS A 119 -0.56 -3.88 -0.50
C CYS A 119 -1.61 -3.13 0.33
N ASN A 120 -2.87 -3.57 0.31
CA ASN A 120 -3.97 -2.86 0.97
C ASN A 120 -3.85 -2.79 2.50
N ALA A 121 -3.08 -3.67 3.13
CA ALA A 121 -2.80 -3.64 4.56
C ALA A 121 -2.10 -2.35 5.02
N LEU A 122 -1.34 -1.69 4.11
CA LEU A 122 -0.70 -0.40 4.38
C LEU A 122 -1.70 0.73 4.59
N LEU A 123 -2.93 0.57 4.10
CA LEU A 123 -3.99 1.58 4.22
C LEU A 123 -4.73 1.49 5.57
N ALA A 124 -4.29 0.60 6.47
CA ALA A 124 -4.85 0.48 7.81
C ALA A 124 -4.62 1.76 8.62
N GLY A 125 -5.65 2.22 9.33
CA GLY A 125 -5.59 3.43 10.15
C GLY A 125 -5.79 4.74 9.40
N LEU A 126 -5.88 4.72 8.06
CA LEU A 126 -6.18 5.93 7.29
C LEU A 126 -7.63 6.40 7.50
N PRO A 127 -7.89 7.72 7.42
CA PRO A 127 -9.25 8.26 7.48
C PRO A 127 -10.16 7.67 6.40
N SER A 128 -11.43 7.42 6.74
CA SER A 128 -12.41 6.85 5.80
C SER A 128 -12.62 7.71 4.54
N CYS A 129 -12.44 9.03 4.65
CA CYS A 129 -12.53 9.94 3.50
C CYS A 129 -11.43 9.68 2.45
N THR A 130 -10.23 9.29 2.90
CA THR A 130 -9.09 8.95 2.04
C THR A 130 -9.31 7.61 1.33
N ILE A 131 -9.93 6.64 2.00
CA ILE A 131 -10.21 5.29 1.45
C ILE A 131 -11.45 5.29 0.53
N LYS A 132 -12.39 6.22 0.74
CA LYS A 132 -13.67 6.32 0.00
C LYS A 132 -13.57 6.17 -1.53
N PRO A 133 -12.57 6.73 -2.25
CA PRO A 133 -12.42 6.54 -3.68
C PRO A 133 -12.30 5.06 -4.10
N LEU A 134 -11.61 4.23 -3.31
CA LEU A 134 -11.48 2.80 -3.56
C LEU A 134 -12.81 2.08 -3.38
N GLN A 135 -13.58 2.44 -2.34
CA GLN A 135 -14.93 1.89 -2.14
C GLN A 135 -15.86 2.25 -3.29
N MET A 136 -15.78 3.48 -3.79
CA MET A 136 -16.58 3.90 -4.96
C MET A 136 -16.25 3.08 -6.21
N ILE A 137 -14.97 2.71 -6.40
CA ILE A 137 -14.54 1.86 -7.50
C ILE A 137 -15.09 0.45 -7.34
N GLN A 138 -14.98 -0.14 -6.14
CA GLN A 138 -15.53 -1.46 -5.86
C GLN A 138 -17.05 -1.50 -6.10
N ASN A 139 -17.76 -0.46 -5.65
CA ASN A 139 -19.19 -0.30 -5.88
C ASN A 139 -19.53 -0.23 -7.38
N ALA A 140 -18.75 0.52 -8.17
CA ALA A 140 -18.93 0.58 -9.62
C ALA A 140 -18.60 -0.75 -10.30
N ALA A 141 -17.61 -1.48 -9.78
CA ALA A 141 -17.19 -2.78 -10.28
C ALA A 141 -18.29 -3.84 -10.10
N ALA A 142 -18.89 -3.94 -8.90
CA ALA A 142 -19.99 -4.87 -8.66
C ALA A 142 -21.20 -4.57 -9.55
N ARG A 143 -21.57 -3.28 -9.70
CA ARG A 143 -22.64 -2.88 -10.63
C ARG A 143 -22.32 -3.24 -12.08
N LEU A 144 -21.06 -3.14 -12.50
CA LEU A 144 -20.67 -3.51 -13.85
C LEU A 144 -20.80 -5.02 -14.11
N VAL A 145 -20.48 -5.85 -13.12
CA VAL A 145 -20.65 -7.32 -13.21
C VAL A 145 -22.10 -7.67 -13.51
N PHE A 146 -23.03 -7.20 -12.67
CA PHE A 146 -24.47 -7.46 -12.82
C PHE A 146 -25.19 -6.57 -13.85
N ASN A 147 -24.47 -5.65 -14.52
CA ASN A 147 -25.03 -4.68 -15.44
C ASN A 147 -26.13 -3.77 -14.83
N GLU A 148 -25.98 -3.44 -13.55
CA GLU A 148 -26.90 -2.61 -12.79
C GLU A 148 -26.68 -1.10 -13.04
N PRO A 149 -27.73 -0.26 -12.91
CA PRO A 149 -27.60 1.18 -13.08
C PRO A 149 -26.68 1.80 -12.01
N LYS A 150 -26.12 2.98 -12.30
CA LYS A 150 -25.13 3.67 -11.46
C LYS A 150 -25.55 3.85 -9.99
N ARG A 151 -26.85 3.99 -9.74
CA ARG A 151 -27.44 4.24 -8.41
C ARG A 151 -28.02 3.00 -7.75
N ALA A 152 -27.92 1.82 -8.37
CA ALA A 152 -28.39 0.57 -7.77
C ALA A 152 -27.73 0.29 -6.42
N HIS A 153 -28.48 -0.33 -5.52
CA HIS A 153 -28.01 -0.69 -4.20
C HIS A 153 -26.94 -1.79 -4.29
N VAL A 154 -25.77 -1.57 -3.68
CA VAL A 154 -24.59 -2.44 -3.88
C VAL A 154 -24.50 -3.59 -2.89
N THR A 155 -25.15 -3.48 -1.73
CA THR A 155 -25.04 -4.49 -0.67
C THR A 155 -25.49 -5.89 -1.12
N PRO A 156 -26.62 -6.08 -1.84
CA PRO A 156 -27.01 -7.38 -2.38
C PRO A 156 -25.97 -7.91 -3.36
N LEU A 157 -25.42 -7.04 -4.21
CA LEU A 157 -24.41 -7.42 -5.20
C LEU A 157 -23.13 -7.94 -4.53
N PHE A 158 -22.70 -7.30 -3.44
CA PHE A 158 -21.54 -7.75 -2.66
C PHE A 158 -21.80 -9.10 -1.99
N ILE A 159 -23.01 -9.35 -1.48
CA ILE A 159 -23.37 -10.63 -0.88
C ILE A 159 -23.29 -11.74 -1.93
N THR A 160 -23.91 -11.53 -3.10
CA THR A 160 -23.88 -12.51 -4.20
C THR A 160 -22.47 -12.78 -4.71
N LEU A 161 -21.61 -11.75 -4.78
CA LEU A 161 -20.21 -11.89 -5.19
C LEU A 161 -19.28 -12.41 -4.09
N HIS A 162 -19.77 -12.55 -2.85
CA HIS A 162 -18.96 -12.79 -1.65
C HIS A 162 -17.82 -11.76 -1.48
N TRP A 163 -18.08 -10.49 -1.79
CA TRP A 163 -17.09 -9.42 -1.69
C TRP A 163 -17.21 -8.67 -0.37
N LEU A 164 -16.09 -8.63 0.37
CA LEU A 164 -15.94 -7.72 1.50
C LEU A 164 -15.82 -6.26 1.01
N PRO A 165 -16.43 -5.27 1.68
CA PRO A 165 -16.13 -3.85 1.48
C PRO A 165 -14.64 -3.55 1.70
N ILE A 166 -14.13 -2.46 1.11
CA ILE A 166 -12.70 -2.12 1.15
C ILE A 166 -12.15 -2.03 2.57
N GLU A 167 -12.88 -1.38 3.48
CA GLU A 167 -12.45 -1.28 4.88
C GLU A 167 -12.31 -2.66 5.54
N ALA A 168 -13.27 -3.56 5.28
CA ALA A 168 -13.22 -4.93 5.80
C ALA A 168 -12.09 -5.75 5.16
N ARG A 169 -11.77 -5.52 3.88
CA ARG A 169 -10.62 -6.14 3.20
C ARG A 169 -9.29 -5.73 3.80
N ILE A 170 -9.13 -4.43 4.08
CA ILE A 170 -7.93 -3.90 4.74
C ILE A 170 -7.79 -4.55 6.12
N LYS A 171 -8.85 -4.52 6.95
CA LYS A 171 -8.86 -5.17 8.27
C LYS A 171 -8.51 -6.66 8.18
N PHE A 172 -9.15 -7.39 7.26
CA PHE A 172 -8.89 -8.81 7.06
C PHE A 172 -7.41 -9.08 6.72
N LYS A 173 -6.80 -8.29 5.83
CA LYS A 173 -5.39 -8.45 5.47
C LYS A 173 -4.44 -8.09 6.60
N THR A 174 -4.72 -7.05 7.37
CA THR A 174 -3.95 -6.71 8.57
C THR A 174 -4.02 -7.82 9.62
N LEU A 175 -5.22 -8.35 9.88
CA LEU A 175 -5.42 -9.47 10.82
C LEU A 175 -4.73 -10.75 10.35
N MET A 176 -4.80 -11.05 9.05
CA MET A 176 -4.10 -12.20 8.47
C MET A 176 -2.58 -12.09 8.64
N LEU A 177 -2.02 -10.89 8.48
CA LEU A 177 -0.59 -10.64 8.72
C LEU A 177 -0.24 -10.85 10.20
N ALA A 178 -1.02 -10.28 11.12
CA ALA A 178 -0.82 -10.45 12.55
C ALA A 178 -0.89 -11.93 12.97
N TYR A 179 -1.91 -12.67 12.50
CA TYR A 179 -2.08 -14.09 12.76
C TYR A 179 -0.88 -14.91 12.26
N ARG A 180 -0.42 -14.67 11.03
CA ARG A 180 0.74 -15.39 10.47
C ARG A 180 2.00 -15.11 11.28
N THR A 181 2.16 -13.88 11.75
CA THR A 181 3.30 -13.51 12.58
C THR A 181 3.25 -14.19 13.94
N THR A 182 2.11 -14.22 14.62
CA THR A 182 1.98 -14.84 15.95
C THR A 182 2.02 -16.37 15.92
N THR A 183 1.63 -16.98 14.80
CA THR A 183 1.67 -18.45 14.61
C THR A 183 2.99 -18.97 14.04
N GLY A 184 3.99 -18.10 13.85
CA GLY A 184 5.31 -18.49 13.33
C GLY A 184 5.35 -18.82 11.84
N SER A 185 4.29 -18.53 11.09
CA SER A 185 4.24 -18.71 9.63
C SER A 185 4.80 -17.50 8.85
N ALA A 186 5.16 -16.42 9.52
CA ALA A 186 5.84 -15.26 8.96
C ALA A 186 7.33 -15.25 9.32
N PRO A 187 8.18 -14.45 8.63
CA PRO A 187 9.59 -14.30 8.99
C PRO A 187 9.81 -13.95 10.47
N ALA A 188 10.81 -14.58 11.08
CA ALA A 188 11.08 -14.47 12.52
C ALA A 188 11.26 -13.02 13.00
N TYR A 189 11.84 -12.14 12.16
CA TYR A 189 12.02 -10.74 12.49
C TYR A 189 10.68 -10.00 12.72
N LEU A 190 9.60 -10.40 12.04
CA LEU A 190 8.28 -9.80 12.27
C LEU A 190 7.71 -10.24 13.62
N HIS A 191 7.94 -11.48 14.03
CA HIS A 191 7.51 -11.98 15.32
C HIS A 191 8.19 -11.21 16.46
N SER A 192 9.49 -10.92 16.33
CA SER A 192 10.19 -10.09 17.33
C SER A 192 9.70 -8.65 17.42
N LEU A 193 9.04 -8.11 16.38
CA LEU A 193 8.49 -6.76 16.38
C LEU A 193 7.10 -6.67 17.02
N LEU A 194 6.41 -7.80 17.18
CA LEU A 194 5.06 -7.86 17.76
C LEU A 194 5.12 -8.46 19.17
N PRO A 195 5.19 -7.63 20.23
CA PRO A 195 5.12 -8.14 21.58
C PRO A 195 3.73 -8.78 21.80
N ILE A 196 3.71 -10.07 22.09
CA ILE A 196 2.47 -10.77 22.44
C ILE A 196 1.98 -10.19 23.76
N TYR A 197 0.73 -9.74 23.76
CA TYR A 197 0.09 -9.24 24.98
C TYR A 197 0.07 -10.36 26.03
N THR A 198 0.78 -10.13 27.13
CA THR A 198 0.74 -10.96 28.32
C THR A 198 -0.16 -10.28 29.35
N PRO A 199 -1.35 -10.82 29.64
CA PRO A 199 -2.24 -10.21 30.61
C PRO A 199 -1.59 -10.25 32.00
N SER A 200 -1.59 -9.11 32.69
CA SER A 200 -1.04 -9.01 34.05
C SER A 200 -1.86 -9.74 35.11
N ARG A 201 -3.07 -10.19 34.76
CA ARG A 201 -3.99 -10.95 35.60
C ARG A 201 -4.52 -12.14 34.82
N THR A 202 -4.77 -13.24 35.52
CA THR A 202 -5.47 -14.40 34.96
C THR A 202 -6.86 -13.99 34.50
N LEU A 203 -7.08 -13.98 33.18
CA LEU A 203 -8.39 -13.76 32.59
C LEU A 203 -9.21 -15.04 32.71
N ARG A 204 -10.51 -14.92 33.01
CA ARG A 204 -11.40 -16.09 33.22
C ARG A 204 -11.70 -16.88 31.94
N SER A 205 -11.30 -16.36 30.80
CA SER A 205 -11.43 -17.01 29.50
C SER A 205 -10.03 -17.38 29.00
N ALA A 206 -9.59 -18.57 29.40
CA ALA A 206 -8.58 -19.35 28.68
C ALA A 206 -9.29 -20.54 28.06
#